data_AF-A0A1N7FJ41-F1
#
_entry.id   AF-A0A1N7FJ41-F1
#
_cell.length_a   1.000
_cell.length_b   1.000
_cell.length_c   1.000
_cell.angle_alpha   90.00
_cell.angle_beta   90.00
_cell.angle_gamma   90.00
#
_symmetry.space_group_name_H-M   'P 1'
#
loop_
_entity.id
_entity.type
_entity.pdbx_description
1 polymer ?
#
loop_
_entity_poly.entity_id
_entity_poly.type
_entity_poly.pdbx_seq_one_letter_code
_entity_poly.pdbx_strand_id
1 'polypeptide(L)'
;MPTVEKIRGGEVYFPALEQDFSKGDRADVSDGLATYLCDERGDFEVVEDDGTLDTNETSGTKSDDGEDICGVEKSDGETCTRPADECPYHDSEEN
;
A
#
# COMPACT_ATOMS: atom_id res chain seq x y z
N MET A 1 -16.23 -0.90 16.91
CA MET A 1 -16.39 -0.01 15.76
C MET A 1 -16.34 -0.92 14.54
N PRO A 2 -17.20 -0.74 13.53
CA PRO A 2 -17.13 -1.56 12.33
C PRO A 2 -15.88 -1.24 11.52
N THR A 3 -15.24 -2.29 10.99
CA THR A 3 -14.12 -2.17 10.06
C THR A 3 -14.68 -2.28 8.64
N VAL A 4 -14.25 -1.38 7.76
CA VAL A 4 -14.63 -1.41 6.34
C VAL A 4 -13.41 -1.68 5.48
N GLU A 5 -13.57 -2.51 4.46
CA GLU A 5 -12.56 -2.78 3.44
C GLU A 5 -12.99 -2.16 2.11
N LYS A 6 -12.06 -1.51 1.42
CA LYS A 6 -12.32 -1.01 0.07
C LYS A 6 -12.23 -2.13 -0.95
N ILE A 7 -13.37 -2.53 -1.50
CA ILE A 7 -13.43 -3.61 -2.49
C ILE A 7 -13.50 -3.10 -3.93
N ARG A 8 -13.89 -1.84 -4.15
CA ARG A 8 -14.14 -1.25 -5.48
C ARG A 8 -13.63 0.19 -5.58
N GLY A 9 -13.43 0.65 -6.83
CA GLY A 9 -12.91 1.99 -7.14
C GLY A 9 -11.38 2.10 -7.12
N GLY A 10 -10.87 3.31 -7.39
CA GLY A 10 -9.45 3.68 -7.26
C GLY A 10 -9.15 4.31 -5.89
N GLU A 11 -7.93 4.81 -5.67
CA GLU A 11 -7.52 5.48 -4.42
C GLU A 11 -8.47 6.65 -4.04
N VAL A 12 -8.88 6.72 -2.77
CA VAL A 12 -9.73 7.82 -2.27
C VAL A 12 -9.25 8.29 -0.91
N TYR A 13 -9.03 9.58 -0.78
CA TYR A 13 -8.69 10.23 0.48
C TYR A 13 -9.93 10.54 1.32
N PHE A 14 -9.88 10.19 2.60
CA PHE A 14 -10.92 10.49 3.58
C PHE A 14 -10.44 11.53 4.59
N PRO A 15 -10.96 12.78 4.53
CA PRO A 15 -10.54 13.83 5.45
C PRO A 15 -10.99 13.59 6.90
N ALA A 16 -12.03 12.79 7.11
CA ALA A 16 -12.51 12.43 8.45
C ALA A 16 -11.55 11.49 9.21
N LEU A 17 -10.69 10.78 8.48
CA LEU A 17 -9.72 9.81 8.99
C LEU A 17 -8.28 10.24 8.70
N GLU A 18 -8.12 11.35 7.97
CA GLU A 18 -6.84 11.87 7.48
C GLU A 18 -5.99 10.81 6.73
N GLN A 19 -6.66 9.84 6.10
CA GLN A 19 -6.06 8.64 5.52
C GLN A 19 -6.57 8.41 4.08
N ASP A 20 -5.71 7.87 3.21
CA ASP A 20 -6.07 7.36 1.89
C ASP A 20 -6.48 5.88 1.94
N PHE A 21 -7.47 5.54 1.11
CA PHE A 21 -7.99 4.19 0.98
C PHE A 21 -7.77 3.68 -0.44
N SER A 22 -6.90 2.68 -0.54
CA SER A 22 -6.66 1.88 -1.74
C SER A 22 -7.45 0.58 -1.70
N LYS A 23 -7.62 -0.08 -2.85
CA LYS A 23 -8.36 -1.34 -2.91
C LYS A 23 -7.67 -2.41 -2.06
N GLY A 24 -8.40 -3.05 -1.15
CA GLY A 24 -7.89 -3.98 -0.15
C GLY A 24 -7.50 -3.31 1.19
N ASP A 25 -7.53 -1.98 1.25
CA ASP A 25 -7.25 -1.25 2.50
C ASP A 25 -8.44 -1.34 3.47
N ARG A 26 -8.11 -1.43 4.77
CA ARG A 26 -9.05 -1.61 5.86
C ARG A 26 -8.91 -0.50 6.89
N ALA A 27 -10.03 0.00 7.39
CA ALA A 27 -10.01 0.90 8.53
C ALA A 27 -11.24 0.79 9.42
N ASP A 28 -11.03 1.11 10.69
CA ASP A 28 -12.08 1.29 11.67
C ASP A 28 -12.81 2.61 11.46
N VAL A 29 -14.12 2.52 11.30
CA VAL A 29 -14.98 3.67 11.07
C VAL A 29 -16.15 3.69 12.04
N SER A 30 -16.81 4.84 12.13
CA SER A 30 -18.07 4.93 12.87
C SER A 30 -19.21 4.22 12.11
N ASP A 31 -20.21 3.72 12.83
CA ASP A 31 -21.36 3.00 12.29
C ASP A 31 -22.10 3.76 11.17
N GLY A 32 -22.28 5.07 11.37
CA GLY A 32 -22.88 5.94 10.35
C GLY A 32 -22.01 6.11 9.10
N LEU A 33 -20.68 6.10 9.26
CA LEU A 33 -19.75 6.16 8.13
C LEU A 33 -19.71 4.82 7.39
N ALA A 34 -19.69 3.69 8.10
CA ALA A 34 -19.79 2.36 7.48
C ALA A 34 -21.06 2.21 6.63
N THR A 35 -22.21 2.66 7.16
CA THR A 35 -23.49 2.63 6.43
C THR A 35 -23.42 3.47 5.15
N TYR A 36 -22.90 4.70 5.22
CA TYR A 36 -22.73 5.56 4.05
C TYR A 36 -21.79 4.93 2.99
N LEU A 37 -20.67 4.36 3.43
CA LEU A 37 -19.68 3.78 2.53
C LEU A 37 -20.18 2.51 1.83
N CYS A 38 -20.97 1.70 2.52
CA CYS A 38 -21.51 0.46 2.00
C CYS A 38 -22.80 0.65 1.18
N ASP A 39 -23.74 1.48 1.65
CA ASP A 39 -25.09 1.61 1.07
C ASP A 39 -25.17 2.75 0.04
N GLU A 40 -24.60 3.92 0.34
CA GLU A 40 -24.70 5.10 -0.53
C GLU A 40 -23.58 5.15 -1.58
N ARG A 41 -22.32 4.91 -1.16
CA ARG A 41 -21.19 4.82 -2.11
C ARG A 41 -21.07 3.46 -2.79
N GLY A 42 -21.19 2.37 -2.03
CA GLY A 42 -21.04 1.00 -2.55
C GLY A 42 -19.61 0.63 -2.98
N ASP A 43 -18.60 1.40 -2.55
CA ASP A 43 -17.19 1.14 -2.83
C ASP A 43 -16.52 0.27 -1.75
N PHE A 44 -17.18 0.10 -0.59
CA PHE A 44 -16.67 -0.56 0.61
C PHE A 44 -17.59 -1.67 1.08
N GLU A 45 -17.02 -2.61 1.84
CA GLU A 45 -17.75 -3.70 2.49
C GLU A 45 -17.36 -3.76 3.98
N VAL A 46 -18.32 -4.06 4.86
CA VAL A 46 -18.03 -4.25 6.29
C VAL A 46 -17.40 -5.61 6.47
N VAL A 47 -16.19 -5.63 7.03
CA VAL A 47 -15.45 -6.86 7.34
C VAL A 47 -15.38 -7.05 8.84
N GLU A 48 -15.56 -8.28 9.30
CA GLU A 48 -15.25 -8.63 10.69
C GLU A 48 -13.73 -8.70 10.82
N ASP A 49 -13.15 -7.82 11.64
CA ASP A 49 -11.72 -7.85 11.95
C ASP A 49 -11.39 -9.14 12.72
N ASP A 50 -10.96 -10.16 12.00
CA ASP A 50 -10.36 -11.37 12.58
C ASP A 50 -8.85 -11.13 12.80
N GLY A 51 -8.45 -9.98 13.35
CA GLY A 51 -7.12 -9.73 13.91
C GLY A 51 -5.87 -10.05 13.05
N THR A 52 -6.00 -10.29 11.75
CA THR A 52 -4.84 -10.52 10.87
C THR A 52 -4.31 -9.17 10.43
N LEU A 53 -3.44 -8.59 11.25
CA LEU A 53 -2.59 -7.45 10.93
C LEU A 53 -1.64 -7.83 9.78
N ASP A 54 -2.12 -7.78 8.54
CA ASP A 54 -1.23 -7.67 7.38
C ASP A 54 -0.92 -6.18 7.22
N THR A 55 0.11 -5.75 7.95
CA THR A 55 0.72 -4.43 7.78
C THR A 55 1.41 -4.41 6.42
N ASN A 56 0.65 -4.29 5.33
CA ASN A 56 1.20 -3.82 4.05
C ASN A 56 1.35 -2.30 4.12
N GLU A 57 2.18 -1.85 5.07
CA GLU A 57 2.75 -0.52 5.09
C GLU A 57 3.77 -0.46 3.95
N THR A 58 3.31 -0.23 2.73
CA THR A 58 4.14 0.46 1.74
C THR A 58 3.71 1.91 1.68
N SER A 59 3.86 2.58 2.83
CA SER A 59 4.02 4.03 2.91
C SER A 59 4.94 4.46 1.78
N GLY A 60 4.43 5.35 0.93
CA GLY A 60 5.26 6.09 0.00
C GLY A 60 6.26 6.93 0.78
N THR A 61 7.44 6.38 1.05
CA THR A 61 8.60 7.17 1.51
C THR A 61 9.35 7.65 0.29
N LYS A 62 8.97 8.81 -0.23
CA LYS A 62 9.93 9.72 -0.85
C LYS A 62 10.62 10.50 0.27
N SER A 63 11.93 10.69 0.09
CA SER A 63 12.94 11.37 0.94
C SER A 63 13.78 10.41 1.79
N ASP A 64 15.11 10.43 1.80
CA ASP A 64 16.15 11.28 1.19
C ASP A 64 17.51 10.65 1.60
N ASP A 65 18.48 10.58 0.70
CA ASP A 65 19.93 10.32 0.94
C ASP A 65 20.37 9.00 1.63
N GLY A 66 20.68 7.98 0.82
CA GLY A 66 21.36 6.75 1.28
C GLY A 66 21.38 5.67 0.21
N GLU A 67 22.28 5.82 -0.76
CA GLU A 67 22.67 4.84 -1.81
C GLU A 67 21.51 4.13 -2.52
N ASP A 68 21.20 4.55 -3.76
CA ASP A 68 20.26 3.83 -4.64
C ASP A 68 20.66 2.35 -4.68
N ILE A 69 19.82 1.45 -4.16
CA ILE A 69 20.09 0.01 -4.19
C ILE A 69 19.59 -0.56 -5.51
N CYS A 70 20.37 -1.44 -6.11
CA CYS A 70 20.13 -1.98 -7.44
C CYS A 70 18.72 -2.57 -7.62
N GLY A 71 18.18 -3.29 -6.63
CA GLY A 71 16.82 -3.82 -6.69
C GLY A 71 16.54 -4.86 -7.79
N VAL A 72 17.53 -5.23 -8.61
CA VAL A 72 17.37 -6.22 -9.69
C VAL A 72 17.15 -7.61 -9.09
N GLU A 73 16.12 -8.29 -9.57
CA GLU A 73 15.84 -9.69 -9.25
C GLU A 73 16.85 -10.60 -9.96
N LYS A 74 17.56 -11.42 -9.18
CA LYS A 74 18.48 -12.44 -9.71
C LYS A 74 17.70 -13.67 -10.16
N SER A 75 18.32 -14.50 -11.00
CA SER A 75 17.73 -15.78 -11.44
C SER A 75 17.48 -16.79 -10.31
N ASP A 76 17.97 -16.54 -9.10
CA ASP A 76 17.70 -17.33 -7.89
C ASP A 76 16.46 -16.85 -7.11
N GLY A 77 15.81 -15.77 -7.57
CA GLY A 77 14.68 -15.13 -6.87
C GLY A 77 15.10 -14.18 -5.73
N GLU A 78 16.40 -14.00 -5.52
CA GLU A 78 16.93 -13.03 -4.57
C GLU A 78 17.07 -11.63 -5.19
N THR A 79 16.60 -10.61 -4.48
CA THR A 79 16.78 -9.20 -4.87
C THR A 79 18.20 -8.71 -4.55
N CYS A 80 18.82 -8.01 -5.49
CA CYS A 80 20.14 -7.41 -5.28
C CYS A 80 20.07 -6.27 -4.26
N THR A 81 20.68 -6.46 -3.09
CA THR A 81 20.78 -5.46 -2.01
C THR A 81 22.03 -4.59 -2.10
N ARG A 82 22.81 -4.70 -3.19
CA ARG A 82 24.00 -3.88 -3.42
C ARG A 82 23.59 -2.48 -3.90
N PRO A 83 24.38 -1.44 -3.62
CA PRO A 83 24.20 -0.14 -4.26
C PRO A 83 24.28 -0.29 -5.79
N ALA A 84 23.43 0.44 -6.48
CA ALA A 84 23.26 0.49 -7.93
C ALA A 84 24.57 0.83 -8.65
N ASP A 85 25.36 1.77 -8.11
CA ASP A 85 26.66 2.19 -8.63
C ASP A 85 27.72 1.06 -8.62
N GLU A 86 27.58 0.10 -7.70
CA GLU A 86 28.49 -1.05 -7.59
C GLU A 86 27.88 -2.36 -8.11
N CYS A 87 26.72 -2.31 -8.76
CA CYS A 87 26.09 -3.50 -9.29
C CYS A 87 26.47 -3.71 -10.76
N PRO A 88 27.23 -4.77 -11.10
CA PRO A 88 27.60 -5.05 -12.49
C PRO A 88 26.42 -5.45 -13.39
N TYR A 89 25.22 -5.57 -12.81
CA TYR A 89 23.98 -5.89 -13.50
C TYR A 89 23.04 -4.66 -13.62
N HIS A 90 23.39 -3.52 -13.02
CA HIS A 90 22.57 -2.31 -13.04
C HIS A 90 23.07 -1.29 -14.08
N ASP A 91 24.38 -1.29 -14.39
CA ASP A 91 24.96 -0.48 -15.46
C ASP A 91 24.99 -1.26 -16.79
N SER A 92 23.84 -1.40 -17.45
CA SER A 92 23.80 -2.01 -18.79
C SER A 92 22.90 -1.29 -19.79
N GLU A 93 22.43 -0.08 -19.50
CA GLU A 93 21.75 0.76 -20.48
C GLU A 93 22.08 2.26 -20.33
N GLU A 94 23.33 2.65 -20.64
CA GLU A 94 23.63 3.94 -21.27
C GLU A 94 24.75 3.79 -22.33
N ASN A 95 24.33 3.65 -23.60
CA ASN A 95 25.07 3.79 -24.88
C ASN A 95 26.13 2.74 -25.29
#